data_AF-D6LJG1-F1
#
_entry.id   AF-D6LJG1-F1
#
_cell.length_a   1.000
_cell.length_b   1.000
_cell.length_c   1.000
_cell.angle_alpha   90.00
_cell.angle_beta   90.00
_cell.angle_gamma   90.00
#
_symmetry.space_group_name_H-M   'P 1'
#
loop_
_entity.id
_entity.type
_entity.pdbx_description
1 polymer ?
#
loop_
_entity_poly.entity_id
_entity_poly.type
_entity_poly.pdbx_seq_one_letter_code
_entity_poly.pdbx_strand_id
1 'polypeptide(L)'
;MLIDCNRCEKYKYIIEELFIKEDEIIIFHINKKERIEKHKIKFDEITDLEYKDPFFLNPYKPDTFFYKNIEKCRLLKIKLKSKKVISFGFFLEEEEAKKIIKAIKERKINYEKVQEEIKEFQNK
;
A
#
# COMPACT_ATOMS: atom_id res chain seq x y z
N MET A 1 11.11 2.46 -4.87
CA MET A 1 10.45 1.55 -5.83
C MET A 1 9.09 2.12 -6.12
N LEU A 2 8.83 2.52 -7.37
CA LEU A 2 7.51 2.94 -7.82
C LEU A 2 6.75 1.67 -8.20
N ILE A 3 5.68 1.34 -7.48
CA ILE A 3 4.76 0.31 -7.92
C ILE A 3 3.57 1.03 -8.52
N ASP A 4 3.52 1.03 -9.84
CA ASP A 4 2.37 1.53 -10.56
C ASP A 4 1.24 0.50 -10.42
N CYS A 5 0.27 0.78 -9.55
CA CYS A 5 -0.93 -0.04 -9.45
C CYS A 5 -1.82 0.34 -10.64
N ASN A 6 -1.64 -0.40 -11.74
CA ASN A 6 -2.12 0.00 -13.05
C ASN A 6 -3.63 0.27 -13.12
N ARG A 7 -3.90 1.34 -13.85
CA ARG A 7 -5.18 1.95 -14.20
C ARG A 7 -6.11 1.01 -14.95
N CYS A 8 -7.37 0.93 -14.52
CA CYS A 8 -8.45 0.49 -15.39
C CYS A 8 -9.03 1.68 -16.17
N GLU A 9 -8.55 1.91 -17.40
CA GLU A 9 -8.97 3.06 -18.22
C GLU A 9 -10.47 3.09 -18.56
N LYS A 10 -11.13 1.92 -18.49
CA LYS A 10 -12.51 1.74 -18.97
C LYS A 10 -13.57 2.27 -17.99
N TYR A 11 -13.22 2.58 -16.73
CA TYR A 11 -14.23 2.95 -15.73
C TYR A 11 -13.80 4.08 -14.79
N LYS A 12 -14.77 4.93 -14.39
CA LYS A 12 -14.62 6.12 -13.52
C LYS A 12 -14.31 5.76 -12.04
N TYR A 13 -13.37 4.87 -11.75
CA TYR A 13 -13.09 4.46 -10.37
C TYR A 13 -11.79 5.05 -9.85
N ILE A 14 -11.83 5.35 -8.55
CA ILE A 14 -10.74 5.82 -7.70
C ILE A 14 -9.65 4.75 -7.71
N ILE A 15 -8.45 5.09 -8.19
CA ILE A 15 -7.29 4.20 -8.19
C ILE A 15 -6.32 4.70 -7.12
N GLU A 16 -5.81 3.79 -6.30
CA GLU A 16 -4.76 4.11 -5.33
C GLU A 16 -3.41 3.60 -5.84
N GLU A 17 -2.40 4.48 -5.80
CA GLU A 17 -1.03 4.20 -6.22
C GLU A 17 -0.12 4.19 -5.00
N LEU A 18 0.78 3.20 -4.91
CA LEU A 18 1.68 3.02 -3.78
C LEU A 18 3.12 3.37 -4.17
N PHE A 19 3.66 4.42 -3.55
CA PHE A 19 5.03 4.83 -3.73
C PHE A 19 5.87 4.52 -2.49
N ILE A 20 6.90 3.70 -2.66
CA ILE A 20 7.79 3.30 -1.55
C ILE A 20 9.13 4.01 -1.72
N LYS A 21 9.41 4.95 -0.83
CA LYS A 21 10.70 5.63 -0.68
C LYS A 21 11.56 4.91 0.38
N GLU A 22 12.74 5.47 0.67
CA GLU A 22 13.69 4.87 1.61
C GLU A 22 13.16 4.84 3.05
N ASP A 23 12.56 5.93 3.51
CA ASP A 23 12.07 6.13 4.88
C ASP A 23 10.54 6.21 5.01
N GLU A 24 9.82 6.29 3.89
CA GLU A 24 8.39 6.50 3.88
C GLU A 24 7.64 5.78 2.75
N ILE A 25 6.34 5.63 2.96
CA ILE A 25 5.35 5.15 2.01
C ILE A 25 4.38 6.30 1.73
N ILE A 26 4.13 6.56 0.45
CA ILE A 26 3.16 7.55 -0.01
C ILE A 26 2.06 6.83 -0.78
N ILE A 27 0.81 7.12 -0.44
CA ILE A 27 -0.38 6.60 -1.13
C ILE A 27 -1.02 7.77 -1.85
N PHE A 28 -1.12 7.66 -3.18
CA PHE A 28 -1.81 8.64 -4.01
C PHE A 28 -3.19 8.11 -4.39
N HIS A 29 -4.16 9.01 -4.40
CA HIS A 29 -5.44 8.80 -5.03
C HIS A 29 -5.37 9.42 -6.44
N ILE A 30 -5.50 8.58 -7.46
CA ILE A 30 -5.57 9.00 -8.85
C ILE A 30 -7.03 9.04 -9.28
N ASN A 31 -7.50 10.22 -9.65
CA ASN A 31 -8.77 10.39 -10.36
C ASN A 31 -8.50 10.77 -11.83
N LYS A 32 -9.54 10.96 -12.66
CA LYS A 32 -9.38 11.26 -14.09
C LYS A 32 -8.64 12.59 -14.38
N LYS A 33 -8.56 13.50 -13.42
CA LYS A 33 -8.05 14.87 -13.60
C LYS A 33 -6.72 15.11 -12.89
N GLU A 34 -6.47 14.42 -11.78
CA GLU A 34 -5.42 14.77 -10.84
C GLU A 34 -4.99 13.58 -9.97
N ARG A 35 -3.71 13.63 -9.59
CA ARG A 35 -3.06 12.71 -8.65
C ARG A 35 -2.92 13.44 -7.32
N ILE A 36 -3.64 12.98 -6.32
CA ILE A 36 -3.73 13.63 -5.00
C ILE A 36 -2.99 12.77 -3.98
N GLU A 37 -2.02 13.35 -3.28
CA GLU A 37 -1.38 12.67 -2.13
C GLU A 37 -2.41 12.51 -1.02
N LYS A 38 -2.71 11.26 -0.64
CA LYS A 38 -3.73 10.95 0.37
C LYS A 38 -3.09 10.63 1.72
N HIS A 39 -2.01 9.86 1.70
CA HIS A 39 -1.30 9.47 2.91
C HIS A 39 0.20 9.48 2.68
N LYS A 40 0.92 9.93 3.71
CA LYS A 40 2.37 9.87 3.82
C LYS A 40 2.68 9.25 5.18
N ILE A 41 3.35 8.11 5.17
CA ILE A 41 3.52 7.24 6.34
C ILE A 41 5.01 6.92 6.46
N LYS A 42 5.62 7.24 7.59
CA LYS A 42 7.01 6.85 7.83
C LYS A 42 7.10 5.40 8.28
N PHE A 43 8.20 4.71 7.97
CA PHE A 43 8.36 3.30 8.33
C PHE A 43 8.32 3.06 9.85
N ASP A 44 8.83 3.99 10.66
CA ASP A 44 8.78 3.92 12.12
C ASP A 44 7.36 4.01 12.68
N GLU A 45 6.44 4.63 11.96
CA GLU A 45 5.03 4.72 12.38
C GLU A 45 4.28 3.40 12.17
N ILE A 46 4.79 2.52 11.30
CA ILE A 46 4.13 1.27 10.94
C ILE A 46 4.33 0.23 12.03
N THR A 47 3.25 -0.19 12.70
CA THR A 47 3.31 -1.31 13.65
C THR A 47 3.18 -2.65 12.96
N ASP A 48 2.27 -2.73 11.98
CA ASP A 48 1.88 -4.00 11.38
C ASP A 48 1.35 -3.78 9.95
N LEU A 49 1.49 -4.82 9.12
CA LEU A 49 1.12 -4.84 7.71
C LEU A 49 0.34 -6.12 7.44
N GLU A 50 -0.96 -5.97 7.24
CA GLU A 50 -1.85 -7.07 6.86
C GLU A 50 -2.25 -6.95 5.40
N TYR A 51 -2.24 -8.08 4.71
CA TYR A 51 -2.84 -8.24 3.40
C TYR A 51 -4.05 -9.14 3.53
N LYS A 52 -5.14 -8.78 2.84
CA LYS A 52 -6.34 -9.61 2.76
C LYS A 52 -6.75 -9.76 1.30
N ASP A 53 -7.16 -10.97 0.96
CA ASP A 53 -7.90 -11.22 -0.26
C ASP A 53 -9.17 -10.34 -0.27
N PRO A 54 -9.64 -9.95 -1.46
CA PRO A 54 -10.68 -8.96 -1.59
C PRO A 54 -11.98 -9.50 -0.99
N PHE A 55 -12.36 -8.95 0.15
CA PHE A 55 -13.66 -9.17 0.78
C PHE A 55 -14.80 -8.40 0.07
N PHE A 56 -14.53 -7.83 -1.12
CA PHE A 56 -15.41 -6.91 -1.87
C PHE A 56 -16.50 -7.61 -2.70
N LEU A 57 -16.85 -8.85 -2.37
CA LEU A 57 -17.72 -9.67 -3.22
C LEU A 57 -19.21 -9.26 -3.24
N ASN A 58 -19.67 -8.30 -2.42
CA ASN A 58 -21.10 -8.17 -2.18
C ASN A 58 -21.85 -6.89 -2.62
N PRO A 59 -21.28 -5.96 -3.43
CA PRO A 59 -22.16 -5.01 -4.13
C PRO A 59 -21.93 -4.88 -5.65
N TYR A 60 -20.90 -5.51 -6.24
CA TYR A 60 -20.61 -5.31 -7.66
C TYR A 60 -21.34 -6.31 -8.54
N LYS A 61 -22.09 -5.80 -9.53
CA LYS A 61 -22.78 -6.65 -10.50
C LYS A 61 -21.79 -7.49 -11.32
N PRO A 62 -22.17 -8.71 -11.74
CA PRO A 62 -21.30 -9.62 -12.51
C PRO A 62 -20.72 -9.06 -13.81
N ASP A 63 -21.36 -8.05 -14.39
CA ASP A 63 -20.95 -7.40 -15.63
C ASP A 63 -19.86 -6.33 -15.45
N THR A 64 -19.57 -5.94 -14.21
CA THR A 64 -18.58 -4.90 -13.90
C THR A 64 -17.15 -5.40 -14.02
N PHE A 65 -16.22 -4.50 -14.36
CA PHE A 65 -14.79 -4.83 -14.43
C PHE A 65 -14.21 -5.35 -13.12
N PHE A 66 -14.67 -4.82 -11.98
CA PHE A 66 -14.25 -5.30 -10.66
C PHE A 66 -14.64 -6.75 -10.44
N TYR A 67 -15.87 -7.13 -10.82
CA TYR A 67 -16.29 -8.53 -10.73
C TYR A 67 -15.46 -9.42 -11.65
N LYS A 68 -15.18 -8.97 -12.88
CA LYS A 68 -14.38 -9.73 -13.86
C LYS A 68 -12.88 -9.83 -13.52
N ASN A 69 -12.36 -8.93 -12.69
CA ASN A 69 -10.95 -8.89 -12.29
C ASN A 69 -10.82 -8.99 -10.77
N ILE A 70 -11.81 -9.59 -10.10
CA ILE A 70 -11.86 -9.65 -8.64
C ILE A 70 -10.68 -10.42 -8.07
N GLU A 71 -10.20 -11.42 -8.80
CA GLU A 71 -9.01 -12.19 -8.48
C GLU A 71 -7.73 -11.35 -8.45
N LYS A 72 -7.74 -10.13 -9.01
CA LYS A 72 -6.63 -9.18 -9.00
C LYS A 72 -6.84 -8.01 -8.04
N CYS A 73 -8.04 -7.86 -7.48
CA CYS A 73 -8.32 -6.85 -6.46
C CYS A 73 -7.68 -7.30 -5.15
N ARG A 74 -6.90 -6.46 -4.48
CA ARG A 74 -6.26 -6.79 -3.19
C ARG A 74 -6.37 -5.60 -2.24
N LEU A 75 -6.49 -5.90 -0.94
CA LEU A 75 -6.56 -4.89 0.11
C LEU A 75 -5.33 -4.98 1.00
N LEU A 76 -4.56 -3.91 1.08
CA LEU A 76 -3.49 -3.77 2.06
C LEU A 76 -3.95 -2.87 3.20
N LYS A 77 -3.66 -3.33 4.42
CA LYS A 77 -3.91 -2.59 5.65
C LYS A 77 -2.59 -2.31 6.34
N ILE A 78 -2.31 -1.04 6.55
CA ILE A 78 -1.18 -0.54 7.31
C ILE A 78 -1.73 -0.12 8.68
N LYS A 79 -1.29 -0.79 9.75
CA LYS A 79 -1.57 -0.35 11.12
C LYS A 79 -0.44 0.55 11.59
N LEU A 80 -0.82 1.68 12.18
CA LEU A 80 0.12 2.65 12.71
C LEU A 80 0.20 2.60 14.24
N LYS A 81 1.29 3.12 14.81
CA LYS A 81 1.48 3.31 16.26
C LYS A 81 0.36 4.10 16.91
N SER A 82 -0.24 5.04 16.16
CA SER A 82 -1.41 5.82 16.58
C SER A 82 -2.71 5.01 16.69
N LYS A 83 -2.66 3.69 16.49
CA LYS A 83 -3.82 2.77 16.36
C LYS A 83 -4.71 3.05 15.15
N LYS A 84 -4.34 4.02 14.30
CA LYS A 84 -4.99 4.26 13.01
C LYS A 84 -4.68 3.11 12.05
N VAL A 85 -5.70 2.65 11.35
CA VAL A 85 -5.55 1.65 10.27
C VAL A 85 -5.82 2.34 8.95
N ILE A 86 -4.82 2.38 8.08
CA ILE A 86 -4.95 2.87 6.71
C ILE A 86 -5.17 1.64 5.83
N SER A 87 -6.32 1.60 5.17
CA SER A 87 -6.66 0.53 4.22
C SER A 87 -6.70 1.14 2.82
N PHE A 88 -6.05 0.50 1.86
CA PHE A 88 -6.09 0.92 0.47
C PHE A 88 -6.11 -0.29 -0.45
N GLY A 89 -6.85 -0.16 -1.54
CA GLY A 89 -7.08 -1.23 -2.51
C GLY A 89 -6.22 -1.04 -3.75
N PHE A 90 -5.60 -2.11 -4.23
CA PHE A 90 -4.86 -2.10 -5.50
C PHE A 90 -5.21 -3.30 -6.36
N PHE A 91 -4.99 -3.13 -7.66
CA PHE A 91 -5.12 -4.19 -8.67
C PHE A 91 -3.76 -4.78 -8.97
N LEU A 92 -3.43 -5.92 -8.36
CA LEU A 92 -2.20 -6.65 -8.61
C LEU A 92 -2.44 -8.15 -8.47
N GLU A 93 -1.64 -8.93 -9.19
CA GLU A 93 -1.61 -10.38 -8.99
C GLU A 93 -1.11 -10.71 -7.58
N GLU A 94 -1.50 -11.87 -7.03
CA GLU A 94 -1.11 -12.27 -5.67
C GLU A 94 0.41 -12.29 -5.47
N GLU A 95 1.15 -12.78 -6.47
CA GLU A 95 2.61 -12.82 -6.41
C GLU A 95 3.24 -11.43 -6.33
N GLU A 96 2.71 -10.46 -7.07
CA GLU A 96 3.18 -9.07 -7.06
C GLU A 96 2.87 -8.43 -5.71
N ALA A 97 1.65 -8.63 -5.20
CA ALA A 97 1.26 -8.15 -3.87
C ALA A 97 2.19 -8.70 -2.78
N LYS A 98 2.53 -9.99 -2.81
CA LYS A 98 3.48 -10.62 -1.86
C LYS A 98 4.87 -10.01 -1.95
N LYS A 99 5.39 -9.77 -3.16
CA LYS A 99 6.70 -9.12 -3.36
C LYS A 99 6.74 -7.73 -2.74
N ILE A 100 5.66 -6.96 -2.91
CA ILE A 100 5.55 -5.60 -2.36
C ILE A 100 5.54 -5.63 -0.84
N ILE A 101 4.70 -6.49 -0.24
CA ILE A 101 4.62 -6.62 1.23
C ILE A 101 5.97 -7.02 1.80
N LYS A 102 6.65 -7.97 1.16
CA LYS A 102 7.99 -8.41 1.54
C LYS A 102 8.98 -7.24 1.49
N ALA A 103 8.99 -6.47 0.40
CA ALA A 103 9.85 -5.30 0.25
C ALA A 103 9.58 -4.22 1.31
N ILE A 104 8.32 -3.98 1.66
CA ILE A 104 7.94 -3.03 2.73
C ILE A 104 8.45 -3.53 4.09
N LYS A 105 8.26 -4.81 4.40
CA LYS A 105 8.75 -5.42 5.66
C LYS A 105 10.27 -5.37 5.78
N GLU A 106 10.98 -5.70 4.71
CA GLU A 106 12.45 -5.64 4.68
C GLU A 106 12.96 -4.20 4.86
N ARG A 107 12.34 -3.22 4.19
CA ARG A 107 12.68 -1.81 4.37
C ARG A 107 12.42 -1.31 5.78
N LYS A 108 11.31 -1.72 6.40
CA LYS A 108 11.01 -1.39 7.79
C LYS A 108 12.11 -1.89 8.73
N ILE A 109 12.51 -3.16 8.60
CA ILE A 109 13.57 -3.76 9.42
C ILE A 109 14.89 -3.02 9.23
N ASN A 110 15.26 -2.72 7.98
CA ASN A 110 16.49 -1.99 7.70
C ASN A 110 16.46 -0.58 8.26
N TYR A 111 15.33 0.11 8.15
CA TYR A 111 15.13 1.43 8.74
C TYR A 111 15.32 1.38 10.27
N GLU A 112 14.70 0.42 10.96
CA GLU A 112 14.84 0.26 12.41
C GLU A 112 16.29 0.02 12.84
N LYS A 113 17.04 -0.83 12.13
CA LYS A 113 18.47 -1.05 12.38
C LYS A 113 19.31 0.22 12.25
N VAL A 114 19.12 0.98 11.16
CA VAL A 114 19.83 2.24 10.95
C VAL A 114 19.52 3.24 12.07
N GLN A 115 18.27 3.29 12.55
CA GLN A 115 17.92 4.17 13.68
C GLN A 115 18.56 3.72 15.00
N GLU A 116 18.73 2.42 15.23
CA GLU A 116 19.46 1.90 16.40
C GLU A 116 20.95 2.26 16.34
N GLU A 117 21.60 2.06 15.19
CA GLU A 117 23.01 2.43 14.98
C GLU A 117 23.27 3.93 15.22
N ILE A 118 22.38 4.80 14.74
CA ILE A 118 22.47 6.25 14.96
C ILE A 118 22.35 6.58 16.46
N LYS A 119 21.43 5.94 17.19
CA LYS A 119 21.28 6.15 18.64
C LYS A 119 22.50 5.69 19.42
N GLU A 120 23.07 4.55 19.06
CA GLU A 120 24.31 4.06 19.70
C GLU A 120 25.49 4.98 19.42
N PHE A 121 25.57 5.56 18.22
CA PHE A 121 26.61 6.52 17.86
C PHE A 121 26.47 7.86 18.59
N GLN A 122 25.24 8.35 18.79
CA GLN A 122 24.97 9.60 19.51
C GLN A 122 25.12 9.50 21.03
N ASN A 123 24.99 8.29 21.59
CA ASN A 123 25.19 8.03 23.02
C ASN A 123 26.65 7.73 23.39
N LYS A 124 27.57 7.70 22.41
CA LYS A 124 29.02 7.62 22.60
C LYS A 124 29.65 9.00 22.51
#